data_AF-A0A348WBG0-F1
#
_entry.id   AF-A0A348WBG0-F1
#
_cell.length_a   1.000
_cell.length_b   1.000
_cell.length_c   1.000
_cell.angle_alpha   90.00
_cell.angle_beta   90.00
_cell.angle_gamma   90.00
#
_symmetry.space_group_name_H-M   'P 1'
#
loop_
_entity.id
_entity.type
_entity.pdbx_description
1 polymer ?
#
loop_
_entity_poly.entity_id
_entity_poly.type
_entity_poly.pdbx_seq_one_letter_code
_entity_poly.pdbx_strand_id
1 'polypeptide(L)' 'MTEFTLHDETTAPDASKPLLAKSKAAFGRVPGLHAVMAEAPGL' A
#
# COMPACT_ATOMS: atom_id res chain seq x y z
N MET A 1 8.25 -17.91 -8.04
CA MET A 1 7.08 -17.20 -7.48
C MET A 1 7.52 -15.76 -7.27
N THR A 2 6.77 -14.77 -7.73
CA THR A 2 7.03 -13.37 -7.42
C THR A 2 6.61 -13.11 -5.98
N GLU A 3 7.57 -12.83 -5.11
CA GLU A 3 7.30 -12.34 -3.76
C GLU A 3 6.96 -10.86 -3.86
N PHE A 4 5.75 -10.51 -3.44
CA PHE A 4 5.31 -9.13 -3.36
C PHE A 4 5.37 -8.69 -1.90
N THR A 5 6.09 -7.61 -1.62
CA THR A 5 6.16 -7.07 -0.28
C THR A 5 4.84 -6.38 0.04
N LEU A 6 4.17 -6.83 1.09
CA LEU A 6 2.97 -6.17 1.59
C LEU A 6 3.41 -4.99 2.45
N HIS A 7 3.32 -3.79 1.90
CA HIS A 7 3.60 -2.59 2.67
C HIS A 7 2.38 -2.17 3.52
N ASP A 8 2.68 -1.74 4.74
CA ASP A 8 1.78 -1.15 5.71
C ASP A 8 2.17 0.31 5.97
N GLU A 9 1.41 1.01 6.84
CA GLU A 9 1.60 2.45 7.08
C GLU A 9 3.01 2.82 7.58
N THR A 10 3.74 1.86 8.14
CA THR A 10 5.10 2.00 8.66
C THR A 10 6.17 1.67 7.62
N THR A 11 5.94 0.70 6.74
CA THR A 11 6.92 0.25 5.73
C THR A 11 6.70 0.86 4.34
N ALA A 12 5.56 1.50 4.10
CA ALA A 12 5.25 2.10 2.82
C ALA A 12 6.06 3.39 2.55
N PRO A 13 6.51 3.61 1.31
CA PRO A 13 7.09 4.87 0.86
C PRO A 13 6.18 6.07 1.14
N ASP A 14 6.75 7.25 1.40
CA ASP A 14 5.98 8.45 1.75
C ASP A 14 4.94 8.86 0.69
N ALA A 15 5.20 8.58 -0.58
CA ALA A 15 4.25 8.80 -1.67
C ALA A 15 3.05 7.82 -1.63
N SER A 16 3.25 6.62 -1.09
CA SER A 16 2.23 5.57 -0.98
C SER A 16 1.40 5.67 0.30
N LYS A 17 1.97 6.22 1.39
CA LYS A 17 1.27 6.42 2.67
C LYS A 17 -0.11 7.08 2.53
N PRO A 18 -0.29 8.19 1.79
CA PRO A 18 -1.61 8.80 1.64
C PRO A 18 -2.57 7.90 0.85
N LEU A 19 -2.08 7.11 -0.12
CA LEU A 19 -2.90 6.16 -0.88
C LEU A 19 -3.35 4.99 0.00
N LEU A 20 -2.46 4.44 0.82
CA LEU A 20 -2.77 3.40 1.80
C LEU A 20 -3.75 3.89 2.86
N ALA A 21 -3.55 5.10 3.39
CA ALA A 21 -4.45 5.72 4.36
C ALA A 21 -5.84 5.93 3.75
N LYS A 22 -5.93 6.41 2.49
CA LYS A 22 -7.20 6.56 1.77
C LYS A 22 -7.87 5.21 1.53
N SER A 23 -7.09 4.19 1.17
CA SER A 23 -7.62 2.84 0.96
C SER A 23 -8.14 2.23 2.26
N LYS A 24 -7.40 2.37 3.37
CA LYS A 24 -7.86 1.97 4.71
C LYS A 24 -9.11 2.72 5.15
N ALA A 25 -9.19 4.02 4.87
CA ALA A 25 -10.36 4.83 5.20
C ALA A 25 -11.60 4.44 4.37
N ALA A 26 -11.42 4.11 3.08
CA ALA A 26 -12.52 3.73 2.20
C ALA A 26 -13.00 2.28 2.40
N PHE A 27 -12.06 1.35 2.64
CA PHE A 27 -12.35 -0.09 2.71
C PHE A 27 -12.32 -0.66 4.14
N GLY A 28 -11.98 0.16 5.16
CA GLY A 28 -11.80 -0.28 6.55
C GLY A 28 -10.52 -1.10 6.81
N ARG A 29 -9.76 -1.42 5.75
CA ARG A 29 -8.49 -2.16 5.77
C ARG A 29 -7.68 -1.85 4.51
N VAL A 30 -6.38 -2.09 4.52
CA VAL A 30 -5.55 -2.01 3.31
C VAL A 30 -5.71 -3.31 2.51
N PRO A 31 -6.24 -3.29 1.28
CA PRO A 31 -6.26 -4.48 0.42
C PRO A 31 -4.84 -4.91 0.06
N GLY A 32 -4.58 -6.22 -0.05
CA GLY A 32 -3.26 -6.74 -0.44
C GLY A 32 -2.74 -6.11 -1.74
N LEU A 33 -3.63 -5.84 -2.71
CA LEU A 33 -3.27 -5.13 -3.94
C LEU A 33 -2.72 -3.71 -3.69
N HIS A 34 -3.30 -2.96 -2.75
CA HIS A 34 -2.80 -1.62 -2.40
C HIS A 34 -1.50 -1.69 -1.61
N ALA A 35 -1.35 -2.70 -0.74
CA ALA A 35 -0.11 -2.94 -0.01
C ALA A 35 1.05 -3.29 -0.96
N VAL A 36 0.79 -4.02 -2.06
CA VAL A 36 1.79 -4.30 -3.08
C VAL A 36 2.06 -3.09 -3.98
N MET A 37 1.02 -2.38 -4.42
CA MET A 37 1.21 -1.15 -5.22
C MET A 37 1.87 -0.02 -4.44
N ALA A 38 1.87 -0.10 -3.10
CA ALA A 38 2.60 0.84 -2.27
C ALA A 38 4.13 0.72 -2.44
N GLU A 39 4.67 -0.41 -2.92
CA GLU A 39 6.10 -0.51 -3.27
C GLU A 39 6.47 0.41 -4.46
N ALA A 40 5.53 0.61 -5.39
CA ALA A 40 5.74 1.37 -6.62
C ALA A 40 4.62 2.42 -6.84
N PRO A 41 4.57 3.51 -6.04
CA PRO A 41 3.53 4.55 -6.12
C PRO A 41 3.49 5.34 -7.44
N GLY A 42 4.38 5.07 -8.39
CA GLY A 42 4.53 5.84 -9.63
C GLY A 42 4.94 5.02 -10.84
N LEU A 43 4.72 3.70 -10.84
CA LEU A 43 4.74 2.91 -12.07
C LEU A 43 3.39 2.99 -12.80
#